data_AF-A0A4R3EN87-F1
#
_entry.id   AF-A0A4R3EN87-F1
#
_cell.length_a   1.000
_cell.length_b   1.000
_cell.length_c   1.000
_cell.angle_alpha   90.00
_cell.angle_beta   90.00
_cell.angle_gamma   90.00
#
_symmetry.space_group_name_H-M   'P 1'
#
loop_
_entity.id
_entity.type
_entity.pdbx_description
1 polymer ?
#
loop_
_entity_poly.entity_id
_entity_poly.type
_entity_poly.pdbx_seq_one_letter_code
_entity_poly.pdbx_strand_id
1 'polypeptide(L)'
;MPEFTIETTYHLPVFRHRTHAADTLDAACRAAIEDDSWDIAEKDVDSSGPIHVTGIWNGAHAAYMGSSVQIPPQFDEPVQRRARHFEILLGLLKILFDDINAARRPSPDWLARSAWAIARGEAILGGDPDPEEPVDPPKPSHVLVRLQEHRVRDAIIAVLDVDSSFQGLAPEAVTDDEVHAACLSIATTMDLSDAVGSAELQAALSAIRSAQRRLASD
;
A
#
# COMPACT_ATOMS: atom_id res chain seq x y z
N MET A 1 -3.59 -42.25 -8.10
CA MET A 1 -3.45 -40.78 -7.97
C MET A 1 -4.79 -40.24 -7.47
N PRO A 2 -4.83 -39.19 -6.63
CA PRO A 2 -6.10 -38.56 -6.27
C PRO A 2 -6.75 -37.92 -7.51
N GLU A 3 -8.07 -37.98 -7.59
CA GLU A 3 -8.87 -37.34 -8.64
C GLU A 3 -9.57 -36.10 -8.09
N PHE A 4 -9.67 -35.06 -8.91
CA PHE A 4 -10.36 -33.82 -8.59
C PHE A 4 -11.33 -33.48 -9.71
N THR A 5 -12.52 -33.00 -9.34
CA THR A 5 -13.45 -32.37 -10.27
C THR A 5 -13.25 -30.86 -10.16
N ILE A 6 -12.98 -30.18 -11.28
CA ILE A 6 -12.72 -28.73 -11.33
C ILE A 6 -13.75 -28.09 -12.26
N GLU A 7 -14.46 -27.09 -11.76
CA GLU A 7 -15.34 -26.24 -12.56
C GLU A 7 -14.60 -24.96 -12.94
N THR A 8 -14.65 -24.64 -14.23
CA THR A 8 -14.10 -23.40 -14.77
C THR A 8 -15.17 -22.62 -15.52
N THR A 9 -15.04 -21.29 -15.49
CA THR A 9 -15.89 -20.38 -16.25
C THR A 9 -15.04 -19.20 -16.76
N TYR A 10 -15.65 -18.32 -17.53
CA TYR A 10 -15.07 -17.05 -17.93
C TYR A 10 -16.12 -15.95 -17.87
N HIS A 11 -15.67 -14.70 -17.72
CA HIS A 11 -16.58 -13.56 -17.78
C HIS A 11 -17.05 -13.34 -19.22
N LEU A 12 -18.35 -13.46 -19.48
CA LEU A 12 -18.94 -13.18 -20.79
C LEU A 12 -19.70 -11.86 -20.73
N PRO A 13 -19.16 -10.76 -21.32
CA PRO A 13 -19.88 -9.50 -21.36
C PRO A 13 -21.21 -9.65 -22.11
N VAL A 14 -22.25 -9.06 -21.52
CA VAL A 14 -23.56 -8.93 -22.13
C VAL A 14 -23.88 -7.44 -22.20
N PHE A 15 -24.14 -6.93 -23.40
CA PHE A 15 -24.39 -5.51 -23.64
C PHE A 15 -25.73 -5.31 -24.35
N ARG A 16 -26.22 -4.07 -24.35
CA ARG A 16 -27.37 -3.62 -25.14
C ARG A 16 -27.11 -2.22 -25.67
N HIS A 17 -27.69 -1.91 -26.82
CA HIS A 17 -27.67 -0.55 -27.37
C HIS A 17 -29.08 0.04 -27.30
N ARG A 18 -29.23 1.17 -26.60
CA ARG A 18 -30.50 1.89 -26.48
C ARG A 18 -30.26 3.40 -26.45
N THR A 19 -31.18 4.14 -27.03
CA THR A 19 -31.16 5.60 -27.03
C THR A 19 -31.99 6.14 -25.87
N HIS A 20 -31.39 6.99 -25.03
CA HIS A 20 -32.06 7.66 -23.91
C HIS A 20 -32.08 9.16 -24.15
N ALA A 21 -33.28 9.76 -24.19
CA ALA A 21 -33.44 11.19 -24.27
C ALA A 21 -33.33 11.79 -22.86
N ALA A 22 -32.40 12.73 -22.66
CA ALA A 22 -32.24 13.47 -21.41
C ALA A 22 -31.57 14.82 -21.67
N ASP A 23 -31.74 15.75 -20.72
CA ASP A 23 -31.17 17.10 -20.81
C ASP A 23 -29.65 17.13 -20.62
N THR A 24 -29.08 16.09 -20.00
CA THR A 24 -27.63 15.95 -19.78
C THR A 24 -27.17 14.51 -20.01
N LEU A 25 -25.88 14.34 -20.29
CA LEU A 25 -25.24 13.03 -20.41
C LEU A 25 -25.40 12.21 -19.13
N ASP A 26 -25.17 12.81 -17.95
CA ASP A 26 -25.32 12.11 -16.67
C ASP A 26 -26.74 11.62 -16.43
N ALA A 27 -27.75 12.40 -16.84
CA ALA A 27 -29.14 11.99 -16.76
C ALA A 27 -29.45 10.84 -17.72
N ALA A 28 -28.92 10.87 -18.95
CA ALA A 28 -29.06 9.77 -19.91
C ALA A 28 -28.37 8.48 -19.40
N CYS A 29 -27.15 8.59 -18.84
CA CYS A 29 -26.43 7.46 -18.25
C CYS A 29 -27.18 6.86 -17.07
N ARG A 30 -27.75 7.69 -16.19
CA ARG A 30 -28.57 7.21 -15.06
C ARG A 30 -29.82 6.48 -15.56
N ALA A 31 -30.53 7.06 -16.54
CA ALA A 31 -31.69 6.41 -17.16
C ALA A 31 -31.31 5.07 -17.82
N ALA A 32 -30.13 4.98 -18.44
CA ALA A 32 -29.63 3.74 -19.03
C ALA A 32 -29.31 2.63 -18.00
N ILE A 33 -28.91 3.00 -16.78
CA ILE A 33 -28.67 2.06 -15.67
C ILE A 33 -29.99 1.62 -15.02
N GLU A 34 -30.94 2.54 -14.87
CA GLU A 34 -32.25 2.28 -14.25
C GLU A 34 -33.19 1.43 -15.13
N ASP A 35 -32.96 1.41 -16.44
CA ASP A 35 -33.71 0.61 -17.40
C ASP A 35 -33.47 -0.90 -17.20
N ASP A 36 -34.48 -1.65 -16.81
CA ASP A 36 -34.38 -3.08 -16.50
C ASP A 36 -34.66 -4.00 -17.70
N SER A 37 -35.01 -3.46 -18.88
CA SER A 37 -35.34 -4.26 -20.06
C SER A 37 -34.09 -4.72 -20.81
N TRP A 38 -33.80 -6.02 -20.72
CA TRP A 38 -32.66 -6.67 -21.39
C TRP A 38 -33.06 -7.48 -22.63
N ASP A 39 -34.23 -7.23 -23.22
CA ASP A 39 -34.79 -8.03 -24.32
C ASP A 39 -33.95 -7.99 -25.62
N ILE A 40 -33.12 -6.96 -25.77
CA ILE A 40 -32.22 -6.75 -26.91
C ILE A 40 -30.76 -6.99 -26.55
N ALA A 41 -30.50 -7.75 -25.48
CA ALA A 41 -29.16 -8.03 -25.02
C ALA A 41 -28.40 -8.93 -25.99
N GLU A 42 -27.14 -8.58 -26.23
CA GLU A 42 -26.20 -9.33 -27.06
C GLU A 42 -25.00 -9.78 -26.21
N LYS A 43 -24.43 -10.93 -26.57
CA LYS A 43 -23.24 -11.49 -25.91
C LYS A 43 -22.01 -11.14 -26.72
N ASP A 44 -20.99 -10.60 -26.06
CA ASP A 44 -19.68 -10.37 -26.67
C ASP A 44 -18.73 -11.50 -26.33
N VAL A 45 -18.69 -12.53 -27.18
CA VAL A 45 -17.79 -13.67 -26.97
C VAL A 45 -16.33 -13.27 -27.26
N ASP A 46 -16.10 -12.34 -28.17
CA ASP A 46 -14.75 -11.92 -28.59
C ASP A 46 -14.06 -11.10 -27.49
N SER A 47 -14.83 -10.37 -26.68
CA SER A 47 -14.34 -9.65 -25.49
C SER A 47 -14.45 -10.45 -24.19
N SER A 48 -14.59 -11.79 -24.26
CA SER A 48 -14.67 -12.63 -23.08
C SER A 48 -13.39 -12.55 -22.22
N GLY A 49 -13.59 -12.56 -20.90
CA GLY A 49 -12.50 -12.56 -19.93
C GLY A 49 -11.76 -13.90 -19.90
N PRO A 50 -10.62 -13.97 -19.19
CA PRO A 50 -9.88 -15.21 -19.03
C PRO A 50 -10.66 -16.25 -18.22
N ILE A 51 -10.37 -17.52 -18.53
CA ILE A 51 -10.93 -18.67 -17.80
C ILE A 51 -10.36 -18.69 -16.38
N HIS A 52 -11.24 -18.93 -15.41
CA HIS A 52 -10.92 -19.03 -14.00
C HIS A 52 -11.72 -20.17 -13.34
N VAL A 53 -11.30 -20.57 -12.14
CA VAL A 53 -11.92 -21.67 -11.40
C VAL A 53 -13.04 -21.13 -10.52
N THR A 54 -14.19 -21.80 -10.51
CA THR A 54 -15.34 -21.47 -9.65
C THR A 54 -15.72 -22.58 -8.67
N GLY A 55 -15.15 -23.77 -8.85
CA GLY A 55 -15.37 -24.88 -7.92
C GLY A 55 -14.31 -25.97 -8.03
N ILE A 56 -13.98 -26.58 -6.89
CA ILE A 56 -13.09 -27.73 -6.78
C ILE A 56 -13.71 -28.73 -5.81
N TRP A 57 -13.73 -30.01 -6.18
CA TRP A 57 -14.23 -31.11 -5.35
C TRP A 57 -13.30 -32.31 -5.40
N ASN A 58 -13.22 -33.05 -4.28
CA ASN A 58 -12.49 -34.30 -4.21
C ASN A 58 -13.26 -35.44 -4.89
N GLY A 59 -12.59 -36.21 -5.75
CA GLY A 59 -13.15 -37.35 -6.47
C GLY A 59 -13.61 -37.02 -7.88
N ALA A 60 -13.78 -38.07 -8.70
CA ALA A 60 -14.31 -37.95 -10.05
C ALA A 60 -15.83 -37.69 -10.04
N HIS A 61 -16.28 -36.80 -10.94
CA HIS A 61 -17.69 -36.43 -11.11
C HIS A 61 -18.37 -35.94 -9.83
N ALA A 62 -17.61 -35.22 -9.00
CA ALA A 62 -18.01 -34.81 -7.66
C ALA A 62 -18.63 -33.41 -7.58
N ALA A 63 -18.82 -32.72 -8.71
CA ALA A 63 -19.40 -31.37 -8.76
C ALA A 63 -20.74 -31.34 -8.01
N TYR A 64 -20.87 -30.40 -7.07
CA TYR A 64 -22.06 -30.19 -6.23
C TYR A 64 -22.49 -31.35 -5.32
N MET A 65 -21.75 -32.47 -5.31
CA MET A 65 -22.11 -33.68 -4.57
C MET A 65 -21.00 -34.13 -3.59
N GLY A 66 -19.74 -33.82 -3.90
CA GLY A 66 -18.59 -34.18 -3.08
C GLY A 66 -18.13 -33.08 -2.13
N SER A 67 -17.08 -33.38 -1.37
CA SER A 67 -16.44 -32.41 -0.48
C SER A 67 -15.72 -31.33 -1.27
N SER A 68 -16.17 -30.09 -1.14
CA SER A 68 -15.56 -28.91 -1.77
C SER A 68 -14.20 -28.57 -1.17
N VAL A 69 -13.28 -28.12 -2.02
CA VAL A 69 -11.94 -27.64 -1.67
C VAL A 69 -11.89 -26.13 -1.92
N GLN A 70 -11.16 -25.41 -1.05
CA GLN A 70 -10.93 -23.98 -1.25
C GLN A 70 -10.14 -23.74 -2.54
N ILE A 71 -10.62 -22.79 -3.35
CA ILE A 71 -9.97 -22.41 -4.59
C ILE A 71 -8.73 -21.59 -4.24
N PRO A 72 -7.53 -22.00 -4.70
CA PRO A 72 -6.34 -21.20 -4.50
C PRO A 72 -6.48 -19.83 -5.19
N PRO A 73 -6.16 -18.70 -4.52
CA PRO A 73 -6.44 -17.35 -5.04
C PRO A 73 -5.84 -17.02 -6.40
N GLN A 74 -4.75 -17.69 -6.80
CA GLN A 74 -4.14 -17.52 -8.11
C GLN A 74 -5.04 -17.98 -9.28
N PHE A 75 -6.04 -18.83 -9.00
CA PHE A 75 -7.00 -19.33 -9.99
C PHE A 75 -8.33 -18.56 -9.99
N ASP A 76 -8.48 -17.54 -9.14
CA ASP A 76 -9.64 -16.65 -9.17
C ASP A 76 -9.64 -15.79 -10.44
N GLU A 77 -10.80 -15.23 -10.76
CA GLU A 77 -10.94 -14.25 -11.83
C GLU A 77 -9.97 -13.07 -11.62
N PRO A 78 -9.23 -12.60 -12.65
CA PRO A 78 -8.24 -11.54 -12.48
C PRO A 78 -8.78 -10.22 -11.94
N VAL A 79 -10.04 -9.88 -12.21
CA VAL A 79 -10.67 -8.70 -11.59
C VAL A 79 -10.85 -8.89 -10.07
N GLN A 80 -11.23 -10.09 -9.63
CA GLN A 80 -11.37 -10.43 -8.22
C GLN A 80 -10.02 -10.49 -7.51
N ARG A 81 -8.98 -11.04 -8.17
CA ARG A 81 -7.60 -11.00 -7.68
C ARG A 81 -7.16 -9.56 -7.40
N ARG A 82 -7.40 -8.64 -8.36
CA ARG A 82 -7.10 -7.21 -8.21
C ARG A 82 -7.92 -6.55 -7.10
N ALA A 83 -9.23 -6.83 -7.03
CA ALA A 83 -10.11 -6.24 -6.02
C ALA A 83 -9.70 -6.66 -4.59
N ARG A 84 -9.45 -7.95 -4.35
CA ARG A 84 -8.95 -8.45 -3.07
C ARG A 84 -7.57 -7.89 -2.74
N HIS A 85 -6.71 -7.73 -3.74
CA HIS A 85 -5.39 -7.14 -3.53
C HIS A 85 -5.47 -5.65 -3.16
N PHE A 86 -6.43 -4.91 -3.70
CA PHE A 86 -6.66 -3.50 -3.35
C PHE A 86 -6.95 -3.32 -1.85
N GLU A 87 -7.70 -4.24 -1.22
CA GLU A 87 -7.96 -4.19 0.23
C GLU A 87 -6.65 -4.30 1.05
N ILE A 88 -5.72 -5.16 0.61
CA ILE A 88 -4.40 -5.32 1.24
C ILE A 88 -3.59 -4.03 1.10
N LEU A 89 -3.50 -3.49 -0.12
CA LEU A 89 -2.79 -2.24 -0.39
C LEU A 89 -3.37 -1.07 0.42
N LEU A 90 -4.69 -0.96 0.49
CA LEU A 90 -5.37 0.06 1.28
C LEU A 90 -5.07 -0.10 2.78
N GLY A 91 -5.06 -1.33 3.30
CA GLY A 91 -4.70 -1.63 4.68
C GLY A 91 -3.26 -1.18 5.01
N LEU A 92 -2.30 -1.49 4.13
CA LEU A 92 -0.91 -1.07 4.28
C LEU A 92 -0.76 0.46 4.21
N LEU A 93 -1.47 1.12 3.29
CA LEU A 93 -1.46 2.57 3.17
C LEU A 93 -2.01 3.26 4.42
N LYS A 94 -3.08 2.73 5.01
CA LYS A 94 -3.65 3.25 6.28
C LYS A 94 -2.64 3.16 7.42
N ILE A 95 -1.99 2.00 7.58
CA ILE A 95 -0.96 1.81 8.62
C ILE A 95 0.18 2.81 8.44
N LEU A 96 0.67 2.98 7.21
CA LEU A 96 1.72 3.95 6.91
C LEU A 96 1.30 5.38 7.26
N PHE A 97 0.10 5.77 6.83
CA PHE A 97 -0.43 7.10 7.08
C PHE A 97 -0.58 7.39 8.59
N ASP A 98 -1.08 6.42 9.35
CA ASP A 98 -1.21 6.53 10.81
C ASP A 98 0.16 6.63 11.51
N ASP A 99 1.17 5.89 11.04
CA ASP A 99 2.53 5.99 11.57
C ASP A 99 3.18 7.34 11.24
N ILE A 100 3.01 7.86 10.03
CA ILE A 100 3.48 9.20 9.65
C ILE A 100 2.82 10.27 10.53
N ASN A 101 1.50 10.21 10.69
CA ASN A 101 0.75 11.18 11.52
C ASN A 101 1.18 11.14 12.98
N ALA A 102 1.44 9.95 13.52
CA ALA A 102 1.94 9.79 14.88
C ALA A 102 3.46 10.00 15.01
N ALA A 103 4.12 10.36 13.91
CA ALA A 103 5.56 10.51 13.82
C ALA A 103 6.34 9.26 14.29
N ARG A 104 5.72 8.08 14.13
CA ARG A 104 6.28 6.75 14.34
C ARG A 104 6.95 6.26 13.07
N ARG A 105 7.88 5.33 13.25
CA ARG A 105 8.50 4.64 12.13
C ARG A 105 7.63 3.43 11.74
N PRO A 106 7.45 3.16 10.43
CA PRO A 106 6.81 1.93 9.99
C PRO A 106 7.52 0.69 10.55
N SER A 107 6.74 -0.24 11.09
CA SER A 107 7.30 -1.46 11.67
C SER A 107 8.01 -2.35 10.62
N PRO A 108 8.99 -3.17 11.02
CA PRO A 108 9.60 -4.16 10.12
C PRO A 108 8.58 -5.14 9.53
N ASP A 109 7.54 -5.50 10.29
CA ASP A 109 6.43 -6.34 9.80
C ASP A 109 5.65 -5.63 8.68
N TRP A 110 5.36 -4.33 8.83
CA TRP A 110 4.74 -3.54 7.76
C TRP A 110 5.62 -3.48 6.50
N LEU A 111 6.94 -3.33 6.65
CA LEU A 111 7.87 -3.34 5.51
C LEU A 111 7.85 -4.68 4.77
N ALA A 112 7.90 -5.80 5.50
CA ALA A 112 7.84 -7.14 4.92
C ALA A 112 6.51 -7.40 4.20
N ARG A 113 5.38 -7.05 4.82
CA ARG A 113 4.06 -7.17 4.20
C ARG A 113 3.92 -6.28 2.97
N SER A 114 4.52 -5.09 2.98
CA SER A 114 4.49 -4.19 1.84
C SER A 114 5.32 -4.73 0.67
N ALA A 115 6.51 -5.27 0.93
CA ALA A 115 7.34 -5.92 -0.09
C ALA A 115 6.61 -7.10 -0.74
N TRP A 116 5.98 -7.97 0.06
CA TRP A 116 5.18 -9.08 -0.45
C TRP A 116 3.94 -8.59 -1.22
N ALA A 117 3.24 -7.57 -0.73
CA ALA A 117 2.09 -7.01 -1.42
C ALA A 117 2.48 -6.41 -2.78
N ILE A 118 3.62 -5.72 -2.88
CA ILE A 118 4.12 -5.21 -4.16
C ILE A 118 4.39 -6.36 -5.13
N ALA A 119 5.13 -7.39 -4.71
CA ALA A 119 5.43 -8.55 -5.56
C ALA A 119 4.16 -9.28 -6.00
N ARG A 120 3.17 -9.43 -5.11
CA ARG A 120 1.86 -9.99 -5.46
C ARG A 120 1.11 -9.11 -6.47
N GLY A 121 1.14 -7.79 -6.29
CA GLY A 121 0.53 -6.86 -7.23
C GLY A 121 1.13 -6.97 -8.63
N GLU A 122 2.46 -7.05 -8.71
CA GLU A 122 3.19 -7.28 -9.97
C GLU A 122 2.81 -8.62 -10.61
N ALA A 123 2.75 -9.70 -9.82
CA ALA A 123 2.32 -11.01 -10.31
C ALA A 123 0.87 -10.99 -10.85
N ILE A 124 -0.06 -10.33 -10.15
CA ILE A 124 -1.45 -10.18 -10.62
C ILE A 124 -1.50 -9.42 -11.95
N LEU A 125 -0.68 -8.39 -12.13
CA LEU A 125 -0.61 -7.64 -13.40
C LEU A 125 0.02 -8.48 -14.53
N GLY A 126 1.00 -9.33 -14.20
CA GLY A 126 1.61 -10.28 -15.14
C GLY A 126 0.74 -11.50 -15.47
N GLY A 127 -0.29 -11.78 -14.67
CA GLY A 127 -1.06 -13.03 -14.76
C GLY A 127 -0.36 -14.22 -14.11
N ASP A 128 0.68 -13.98 -13.31
CA ASP A 128 1.51 -14.99 -12.66
C ASP A 128 0.89 -15.47 -11.33
N PRO A 129 1.36 -16.63 -10.80
CA PRO A 129 1.00 -17.09 -9.45
C PRO A 129 1.40 -16.09 -8.36
N ASP A 130 0.67 -16.10 -7.26
CA ASP A 130 1.04 -15.31 -6.07
C ASP A 130 2.40 -15.82 -5.50
N PRO A 131 3.26 -14.93 -4.97
CA PRO A 131 4.56 -15.32 -4.43
C PRO A 131 4.45 -16.23 -3.20
N GLU A 132 5.19 -17.36 -3.21
CA GLU A 132 5.16 -18.40 -2.17
C GLU A 132 5.88 -18.00 -0.86
N GLU A 133 6.88 -17.12 -0.93
CA GLU A 133 7.76 -16.75 0.19
C GLU A 133 7.82 -15.23 0.44
N PRO A 134 8.15 -14.80 1.67
CA PRO A 134 8.34 -13.39 1.96
C PRO A 134 9.53 -12.84 1.18
N VAL A 135 9.29 -11.81 0.37
CA VAL A 135 10.35 -11.00 -0.25
C VAL A 135 11.24 -10.46 0.86
N ASP A 136 12.56 -10.62 0.72
CA ASP A 136 13.53 -10.10 1.69
C ASP A 136 13.27 -8.60 1.92
N PRO A 137 12.87 -8.18 3.14
CA PRO A 137 12.63 -6.79 3.40
C PRO A 137 13.95 -6.01 3.31
N PRO A 138 13.90 -4.72 2.95
CA PRO A 138 15.09 -3.88 3.03
C PRO A 138 15.66 -3.94 4.45
N LYS A 139 17.00 -3.93 4.56
CA LYS A 139 17.68 -3.91 5.85
C LYS A 139 17.18 -2.72 6.68
N PRO A 140 16.95 -2.89 7.99
CA PRO A 140 16.50 -1.80 8.84
C PRO A 140 17.52 -0.66 8.83
N SER A 141 17.07 0.55 8.50
CA SER A 141 17.84 1.80 8.65
C SER A 141 17.40 2.52 9.93
N HIS A 142 18.12 3.52 10.44
CA HIS A 142 17.73 4.34 11.61
C HIS A 142 17.77 5.86 11.29
N VAL A 143 16.76 6.62 11.74
CA VAL A 143 16.73 8.10 11.58
C VAL A 143 17.36 8.72 12.82
N LEU A 144 18.48 9.40 12.66
CA LEU A 144 19.20 10.04 13.77
C LEU A 144 18.70 11.45 14.07
N VAL A 145 18.32 12.21 13.04
CA VAL A 145 17.84 13.59 13.16
C VAL A 145 16.55 13.74 12.35
N ARG A 146 15.56 14.45 12.91
CA ARG A 146 14.33 14.82 12.22
C ARG A 146 14.00 16.28 12.51
N LEU A 147 14.10 17.13 11.50
CA LEU A 147 13.60 18.51 11.55
C LEU A 147 12.08 18.49 11.39
N GLN A 148 11.36 19.20 12.25
CA GLN A 148 9.89 19.23 12.26
C GLN A 148 9.40 20.67 12.28
N GLU A 149 8.64 21.06 11.26
CA GLU A 149 8.16 22.45 11.10
C GLU A 149 7.35 22.94 12.30
N HIS A 150 6.52 22.10 12.91
CA HIS A 150 5.80 22.47 14.13
C HIS A 150 6.73 22.75 15.32
N ARG A 151 7.87 22.06 15.43
CA ARG A 151 8.86 22.37 16.49
C ARG A 151 9.66 23.62 16.16
N VAL A 152 9.82 23.92 14.87
CA VAL A 152 10.40 25.20 14.44
C VAL A 152 9.45 26.35 14.76
N ARG A 153 8.13 26.16 14.60
CA ARG A 153 7.11 27.10 15.07
C ARG A 153 7.23 27.38 16.58
N ASP A 154 7.34 26.33 17.40
CA ASP A 154 7.57 26.48 18.85
C ASP A 154 8.88 27.24 19.14
N ALA A 155 9.95 26.94 18.38
CA ALA A 155 11.24 27.61 18.52
C ALA A 155 11.19 29.08 18.11
N ILE A 156 10.43 29.45 17.08
CA ILE A 156 10.23 30.84 16.65
C ILE A 156 9.59 31.64 17.79
N ILE A 157 8.55 31.11 18.43
CA ILE A 157 7.91 31.75 19.59
C ILE A 157 8.93 32.01 20.69
N ALA A 158 9.74 30.99 21.03
CA ALA A 158 10.76 31.11 22.06
C ALA A 158 11.88 32.12 21.71
N VAL A 159 12.29 32.20 20.44
CA VAL A 159 13.31 33.15 19.98
C VAL A 159 12.79 34.59 20.02
N LEU A 160 11.56 34.82 19.54
CA LEU A 160 10.94 36.16 19.54
C LEU A 160 10.70 36.70 20.95
N ASP A 161 10.46 35.83 21.93
CA ASP A 161 10.30 36.22 23.33
C ASP A 161 11.63 36.69 23.97
N VAL A 162 12.76 36.10 23.55
CA VAL A 162 14.08 36.33 24.18
C VAL A 162 14.89 37.39 23.44
N ASP A 163 14.87 37.39 22.11
CA ASP A 163 15.77 38.20 21.30
C ASP A 163 15.13 39.52 20.86
N SER A 164 15.58 40.60 21.52
CA SER A 164 15.11 41.96 21.26
C SER A 164 15.39 42.48 19.84
N SER A 165 16.25 41.83 19.06
CA SER A 165 16.51 42.23 17.67
C SER A 165 15.30 42.03 16.75
N PHE A 166 14.34 41.17 17.16
CA PHE A 166 13.09 40.92 16.43
C PHE A 166 11.89 41.65 17.01
N GLN A 167 12.10 42.68 17.85
CA GLN A 167 11.01 43.45 18.44
C GLN A 167 10.06 44.01 17.37
N GLY A 168 8.75 43.76 17.55
CA GLY A 168 7.69 44.18 16.65
C GLY A 168 7.26 43.12 15.63
N LEU A 169 7.96 41.99 15.52
CA LEU A 169 7.51 40.85 14.73
C LEU A 169 6.64 39.93 15.60
N ALA A 170 5.37 39.77 15.23
CA ALA A 170 4.49 38.80 15.87
C ALA A 170 4.77 37.38 15.35
N PRO A 171 4.65 36.31 16.16
CA PRO A 171 4.85 34.93 15.71
C PRO A 171 3.98 34.55 14.50
N GLU A 172 2.75 35.09 14.43
CA GLU A 172 1.80 34.85 13.35
C GLU A 172 2.18 35.56 12.04
N ALA A 173 3.08 36.55 12.12
CA ALA A 173 3.60 37.23 10.93
C ALA A 173 4.56 36.34 10.13
N VAL A 174 5.15 35.32 10.76
CA VAL A 174 5.93 34.29 10.07
C VAL A 174 4.96 33.29 9.44
N THR A 175 4.98 33.16 8.13
CA THR A 175 4.06 32.29 7.36
C THR A 175 4.52 30.84 7.35
N ASP A 176 3.60 29.90 7.08
CA ASP A 176 3.97 28.47 6.96
C ASP A 176 4.95 28.24 5.80
N ASP A 177 4.79 29.00 4.71
CA ASP A 177 5.70 28.94 3.56
C ASP A 177 7.13 29.39 3.93
N GLU A 178 7.28 30.41 4.78
CA GLU A 178 8.60 30.85 5.27
C GLU A 178 9.24 29.80 6.19
N VAL A 179 8.46 29.20 7.09
CA VAL A 179 8.94 28.09 7.93
C VAL A 179 9.36 26.90 7.08
N HIS A 180 8.55 26.54 6.08
CA HIS A 180 8.82 25.46 5.15
C HIS A 180 10.11 25.72 4.36
N ALA A 181 10.23 26.91 3.75
CA ALA A 181 11.40 27.31 3.00
C ALA A 181 12.67 27.31 3.86
N ALA A 182 12.59 27.81 5.10
CA ALA A 182 13.70 27.77 6.05
C ALA A 182 14.08 26.33 6.42
N CYS A 183 13.11 25.47 6.69
CA CYS A 183 13.36 24.06 7.01
C CYS A 183 14.01 23.32 5.84
N LEU A 184 13.53 23.51 4.61
CA LEU A 184 14.14 22.95 3.41
C LEU A 184 15.58 23.45 3.22
N SER A 185 15.81 24.75 3.41
CA SER A 185 17.15 25.34 3.31
C SER A 185 18.13 24.71 4.31
N ILE A 186 17.74 24.56 5.57
CA ILE A 186 18.58 23.92 6.59
C ILE A 186 18.77 22.44 6.29
N ALA A 187 17.72 21.71 5.95
CA ALA A 187 17.79 20.27 5.68
C ALA A 187 18.71 19.94 4.48
N THR A 188 18.85 20.86 3.53
CA THR A 188 19.69 20.67 2.34
C THR A 188 21.13 21.16 2.51
N THR A 189 21.38 22.09 3.44
CA THR A 189 22.71 22.71 3.62
C THR A 189 23.45 22.19 4.85
N MET A 190 22.75 21.62 5.82
CA MET A 190 23.35 21.11 7.05
C MET A 190 24.10 19.80 6.80
N ASP A 191 25.42 19.80 7.03
CA ASP A 191 26.22 18.59 7.00
C ASP A 191 26.12 17.81 8.32
N LEU A 192 25.62 16.58 8.25
CA LEU A 192 25.47 15.66 9.37
C LEU A 192 26.41 14.45 9.27
N SER A 193 27.32 14.42 8.31
CA SER A 193 28.15 13.25 8.00
C SER A 193 28.97 12.79 9.22
N ASP A 194 29.59 13.73 9.94
CA ASP A 194 30.36 13.44 11.15
C ASP A 194 29.50 12.86 12.27
N ALA A 195 28.30 13.42 12.47
CA ALA A 195 27.37 12.95 13.50
C ALA A 195 26.86 11.53 13.18
N VAL A 196 26.56 11.26 11.91
CA VAL A 196 26.14 9.94 11.42
C VAL A 196 27.27 8.92 11.59
N GLY A 197 28.48 9.23 11.11
CA GLY A 197 29.62 8.33 11.21
C GLY A 197 30.01 8.02 12.66
N SER A 198 29.93 9.01 13.55
CA SER A 198 30.14 8.82 14.99
C SER A 198 29.11 7.87 15.61
N ALA A 199 27.83 8.04 15.27
CA ALA A 199 26.77 7.17 15.75
C ALA A 199 26.93 5.72 15.27
N GLU A 200 27.30 5.52 14.01
CA GLU A 200 27.58 4.19 13.43
C GLU A 200 28.75 3.50 14.14
N LEU A 201 29.86 4.22 14.37
CA LEU A 201 31.01 3.70 15.10
C LEU A 201 30.63 3.29 16.53
N GLN A 202 29.85 4.13 17.23
CA GLN A 202 29.39 3.83 18.59
C GLN A 202 28.45 2.60 18.62
N ALA A 203 27.57 2.47 17.63
CA ALA A 203 26.70 1.30 17.49
C ALA A 203 27.53 0.02 17.25
N ALA A 204 28.53 0.08 16.37
CA ALA A 204 29.43 -1.03 16.10
C ALA A 204 30.20 -1.48 17.35
N LEU A 205 30.82 -0.55 18.08
CA LEU A 205 31.54 -0.85 19.33
C LEU A 205 30.60 -1.45 20.40
N SER A 206 29.36 -0.99 20.46
CA SER A 206 28.38 -1.52 21.41
C SER A 206 27.94 -2.94 21.04
N ALA A 207 27.73 -3.23 19.76
CA ALA A 207 27.43 -4.58 19.27
C ALA A 207 28.59 -5.55 19.56
N ILE A 208 29.84 -5.16 19.26
CA ILE A 208 31.04 -5.98 19.53
C ILE A 208 31.16 -6.30 21.03
N ARG A 209 31.01 -5.29 21.90
CA ARG A 209 31.06 -5.51 23.36
C ARG A 209 29.92 -6.40 23.88
N SER A 210 28.76 -6.37 23.22
CA SER A 210 27.67 -7.30 23.55
C SER A 210 28.02 -8.73 23.17
N ALA A 211 28.57 -8.94 21.97
CA ALA A 211 29.02 -10.24 21.51
C ALA A 211 30.14 -10.83 22.38
N GLN A 212 31.14 -10.01 22.76
CA GLN A 212 32.21 -10.42 23.68
C GLN A 212 31.67 -10.88 25.03
N ARG A 213 30.72 -10.14 25.62
CA ARG A 213 30.12 -10.51 26.90
C ARG A 213 29.38 -11.84 26.83
N ARG A 214 28.63 -12.08 25.75
CA ARG A 214 27.92 -13.35 25.52
C ARG A 214 28.88 -14.52 25.38
N LEU A 215 29.97 -14.36 24.61
CA LEU A 215 30.97 -15.40 24.43
C LEU A 215 31.83 -15.68 25.68
N ALA A 216 31.94 -14.72 26.60
CA ALA A 216 32.67 -14.91 27.86
C ALA A 216 31.80 -15.54 28.98
N SER A 217 30.47 -15.58 28.78
CA SER A 217 29.51 -16.20 29.71
C SER A 217 29.12 -17.64 29.35
N ASP A 218 29.57 -18.12 28.18
CA ASP A 218 29.43 -19.52 27.70
C ASP A 218 30.72 -20.32 28.00
#